data_AF-A0A916U967-F1
#
_entry.id   AF-A0A916U967-F1
#
_cell.length_a   1.000
_cell.length_b   1.000
_cell.length_c   1.000
_cell.angle_alpha   90.00
_cell.angle_beta   90.00
_cell.angle_gamma   90.00
#
_symmetry.space_group_name_H-M   'P 1'
#
loop_
_entity.id
_entity.type
_entity.pdbx_description
1 polymer ?
#
loop_
_entity_poly.entity_id
_entity_poly.type
_entity_poly.pdbx_seq_one_letter_code
_entity_poly.pdbx_strand_id
1 'polypeptide(L)'
;MLLTKHQADFSVYVLEATFMIYAALGFWWSKKNPAIPVIIAIRWSSFLYIFFSYIYAVGWQGANVLDFLLIYKCFVYLFFLTFLVGKQFMSFVTTNRALVIIFSLFFLKYLFAIVIRGHPRPILYMENNFELMFVYALYLIRYMVTKEKYLYWLAFAGLITILSLSRSSLLMYSVLVLFVIYDSFKKTRVFIIPGALMVLGIAVYMIFSARSDSIEDVDRYRFMLVWWSQVKDWDLFSWLFGSPRISRLSSGACSYMNYFKMMFSRSGDGTCYSVVLHSFLLRIIYDHGILGLVFVIFAVYQCLVKSGIRRDVILVFITIVIINGLSVSSFNNLFFAISMVFLMTTNITFPEDVEDDEHNNVNITA
;
A
#
# COMPACT_ATOMS: atom_id res chain seq x y z
N MET A 1 22.04 6.14 14.57
CA MET A 1 21.82 4.78 15.12
C MET A 1 20.94 4.01 14.15
N LEU A 2 21.48 3.04 13.41
CA LEU A 2 20.65 2.13 12.63
C LEU A 2 20.25 0.96 13.54
N LEU A 3 18.95 0.69 13.61
CA LEU A 3 18.40 -0.44 14.33
C LEU A 3 18.93 -1.73 13.69
N THR A 4 19.35 -2.70 14.51
CA THR A 4 19.56 -4.09 14.05
C THR A 4 18.27 -4.62 13.42
N LYS A 5 18.34 -5.64 12.54
CA LYS A 5 17.13 -6.23 11.92
C LYS A 5 16.03 -6.56 12.96
N HIS A 6 16.44 -7.11 14.10
CA HIS A 6 15.55 -7.39 15.22
C HIS A 6 14.92 -6.12 15.83
N GLN A 7 15.69 -5.04 15.96
CA GLN A 7 15.18 -3.75 16.44
C GLN A 7 14.24 -3.08 15.42
N ALA A 8 14.49 -3.24 14.11
CA ALA A 8 13.61 -2.77 13.06
C ALA A 8 12.28 -3.54 13.09
N ASP A 9 12.32 -4.86 13.20
CA ASP A 9 11.12 -5.71 13.33
C ASP A 9 10.29 -5.31 14.56
N PHE A 10 10.93 -5.10 15.71
CA PHE A 10 10.26 -4.61 16.91
C PHE A 10 9.54 -3.27 16.70
N SER A 11 10.21 -2.31 16.05
CA SER A 11 9.61 -1.00 15.78
C SER A 11 8.37 -1.10 14.88
N VAL A 12 8.37 -2.02 13.91
CA VAL A 12 7.23 -2.27 13.03
C VAL A 12 6.07 -2.86 13.82
N TYR A 13 6.31 -3.82 14.71
CA TYR A 13 5.25 -4.38 15.56
C TYR A 13 4.66 -3.34 16.52
N VAL A 14 5.49 -2.45 17.08
CA VAL A 14 5.01 -1.35 17.95
C VAL A 14 4.13 -0.39 17.15
N LEU A 15 4.53 -0.01 15.93
CA LEU A 15 3.73 0.86 15.08
C LEU A 15 2.42 0.18 14.64
N GLU A 16 2.45 -1.11 14.37
CA GLU A 16 1.27 -1.90 14.02
C GLU A 16 0.28 -2.02 15.18
N ALA A 17 0.76 -2.28 16.40
CA ALA A 17 -0.05 -2.25 17.61
C ALA A 17 -0.64 -0.85 17.84
N THR A 18 0.17 0.20 17.67
CA THR A 18 -0.27 1.60 17.78
C THR A 18 -1.37 1.92 16.78
N PHE A 19 -1.23 1.48 15.53
CA PHE A 19 -2.26 1.60 14.49
C PHE A 19 -3.57 0.93 14.92
N MET A 20 -3.52 -0.33 15.39
CA MET A 20 -4.71 -1.07 15.80
C MET A 20 -5.41 -0.41 17.01
N ILE A 21 -4.63 0.05 18.00
CA ILE A 21 -5.16 0.79 19.16
C ILE A 21 -5.80 2.10 18.71
N TYR A 22 -5.13 2.88 17.85
CA TYR A 22 -5.65 4.12 17.31
C TYR A 22 -6.99 3.92 16.58
N ALA A 23 -7.08 2.88 15.74
CA ALA A 23 -8.30 2.52 15.04
C ALA A 23 -9.43 2.11 16.01
N ALA A 24 -9.11 1.31 17.02
CA ALA A 24 -10.07 0.89 18.04
C ALA A 24 -10.59 2.08 18.87
N LEU A 25 -9.72 3.00 19.27
CA LEU A 25 -10.13 4.24 19.96
C LEU A 25 -10.99 5.12 19.05
N GLY A 26 -10.69 5.18 17.75
CA GLY A 26 -11.49 5.88 16.75
C GLY A 26 -12.93 5.36 16.65
N PHE A 27 -13.15 4.07 16.87
CA PHE A 27 -14.49 3.48 16.97
C PHE A 27 -15.26 4.03 18.18
N TRP A 28 -14.61 4.09 19.35
CA TRP A 28 -15.24 4.48 20.62
C TRP A 28 -15.55 5.98 20.71
N TRP A 29 -14.65 6.81 20.18
CA TRP A 29 -14.80 8.27 20.26
C TRP A 29 -15.95 8.80 19.38
N SER A 30 -16.45 7.98 18.47
CA SER A 30 -17.51 8.31 17.54
C SER A 30 -18.92 8.24 18.14
N LYS A 31 -19.35 9.25 18.91
CA LYS A 31 -20.73 9.29 19.42
C LYS A 31 -21.83 9.49 18.35
N LYS A 32 -21.48 9.85 17.11
CA LYS A 32 -22.43 10.17 16.02
C LYS A 32 -21.96 9.71 14.62
N ASN A 33 -21.52 8.47 14.45
CA ASN A 33 -21.34 7.96 13.08
C ASN A 33 -22.67 7.42 12.56
N PRO A 34 -23.25 7.99 11.48
CA PRO A 34 -24.31 7.29 10.79
C PRO A 34 -23.78 5.92 10.37
N ALA A 35 -24.55 4.88 10.65
CA ALA A 35 -24.25 3.53 10.24
C ALA A 35 -24.21 3.48 8.70
N ILE A 36 -23.03 3.48 8.10
CA ILE A 36 -22.88 3.33 6.65
C ILE A 36 -22.98 1.84 6.31
N PRO A 37 -24.09 1.35 5.70
CA PRO A 37 -24.36 -0.08 5.61
C PRO A 37 -23.26 -0.89 4.91
N VAL A 38 -22.69 -0.34 3.82
CA VAL A 38 -21.59 -0.99 3.09
C VAL A 38 -20.33 -1.17 3.94
N ILE A 39 -20.02 -0.21 4.82
CA ILE A 39 -18.85 -0.29 5.71
C ILE A 39 -19.07 -1.32 6.82
N ILE A 40 -20.30 -1.40 7.33
CA ILE A 40 -20.70 -2.42 8.29
C ILE A 40 -20.59 -3.82 7.66
N ALA A 41 -21.06 -3.98 6.42
CA ALA A 41 -20.94 -5.23 5.68
C ALA A 41 -19.47 -5.63 5.46
N ILE A 42 -18.60 -4.71 5.03
CA ILE A 42 -17.16 -4.96 4.86
C ILE A 42 -16.51 -5.38 6.19
N ARG A 43 -16.83 -4.67 7.28
CA ARG A 43 -16.31 -4.95 8.63
C ARG A 43 -16.68 -6.36 9.08
N TRP A 44 -17.97 -6.69 9.05
CA TRP A 44 -18.44 -8.00 9.49
C TRP A 44 -17.99 -9.12 8.57
N SER A 45 -17.94 -8.88 7.26
CA SER A 45 -17.41 -9.86 6.30
C SER A 45 -15.94 -10.16 6.59
N SER A 46 -15.12 -9.13 6.82
CA SER A 46 -13.70 -9.30 7.18
C SER A 46 -13.56 -10.05 8.51
N PHE A 47 -14.34 -9.67 9.53
CA PHE A 47 -14.32 -10.32 10.84
C PHE A 47 -14.72 -11.79 10.76
N LEU A 48 -15.88 -12.10 10.18
CA LEU A 48 -16.38 -13.47 10.04
C LEU A 48 -15.42 -14.32 9.21
N TYR A 49 -14.88 -13.77 8.13
CA TYR A 49 -13.90 -14.45 7.30
C TYR A 49 -12.64 -14.83 8.09
N ILE A 50 -12.06 -13.89 8.85
CA ILE A 50 -10.91 -14.17 9.71
C ILE A 50 -11.29 -15.18 10.79
N PHE A 51 -12.42 -15.00 11.47
CA PHE A 51 -12.84 -15.83 12.59
C PHE A 51 -13.05 -17.30 12.18
N PHE A 52 -13.84 -17.56 11.15
CA PHE A 52 -14.07 -18.93 10.68
C PHE A 52 -12.80 -19.55 10.08
N SER A 53 -11.98 -18.75 9.39
CA SER A 53 -10.70 -19.23 8.89
C SER A 53 -9.73 -19.58 10.01
N TYR A 54 -9.76 -18.85 11.14
CA TYR A 54 -8.94 -19.12 12.31
C TYR A 54 -9.37 -20.44 12.97
N ILE A 55 -10.67 -20.63 13.20
CA ILE A 55 -11.20 -21.89 13.76
C ILE A 55 -10.76 -23.08 12.90
N TYR A 56 -10.91 -22.96 11.58
CA TYR A 56 -10.52 -24.04 10.66
C TYR A 56 -9.00 -24.25 10.60
N ALA A 57 -8.22 -23.21 10.31
CA ALA A 57 -6.79 -23.38 10.04
C ALA A 57 -5.98 -23.61 11.33
N VAL A 58 -6.25 -22.86 12.39
CA VAL A 58 -5.52 -22.99 13.66
C VAL A 58 -6.16 -24.04 14.55
N GLY A 59 -7.48 -23.98 14.73
CA GLY A 59 -8.19 -24.88 15.64
C GLY A 59 -8.27 -26.33 15.14
N TRP A 60 -8.53 -26.53 13.85
CA TRP A 60 -8.68 -27.87 13.27
C TRP A 60 -7.41 -28.39 12.59
N GLN A 61 -6.78 -27.59 11.72
CA GLN A 61 -5.59 -28.01 10.96
C GLN A 61 -4.26 -27.84 11.73
N GLY A 62 -4.28 -27.22 12.92
CA GLY A 62 -3.08 -27.03 13.74
C GLY A 62 -2.05 -26.07 13.14
N ALA A 63 -2.48 -25.14 12.26
CA ALA A 63 -1.59 -24.14 11.70
C ALA A 63 -1.06 -23.18 12.79
N ASN A 64 0.17 -22.69 12.63
CA ASN A 64 0.74 -21.72 13.54
C ASN A 64 -0.04 -20.39 13.51
N VAL A 65 -0.35 -19.83 14.68
CA VAL A 65 -1.12 -18.59 14.83
C VAL A 65 -0.46 -17.40 14.13
N LEU A 66 0.87 -17.30 14.17
CA LEU A 66 1.58 -16.16 13.61
C LEU A 66 1.63 -16.25 12.07
N ASP A 67 1.71 -17.44 11.52
CA ASP A 67 1.59 -17.66 10.07
C ASP A 67 0.17 -17.36 9.59
N PHE A 68 -0.85 -17.75 10.37
CA PHE A 68 -2.23 -17.35 10.13
C PHE A 68 -2.39 -15.83 10.09
N LEU A 69 -1.94 -15.14 11.13
CA LEU A 69 -2.04 -13.69 11.19
C LEU A 69 -1.30 -13.05 10.01
N LEU A 70 -0.14 -13.56 9.60
CA LEU A 70 0.62 -13.01 8.48
C LEU A 70 -0.08 -13.18 7.12
N ILE A 71 -0.79 -14.28 6.90
CA ILE A 71 -1.57 -14.52 5.68
C ILE A 71 -2.82 -13.63 5.66
N TYR A 72 -3.55 -13.54 6.77
CA TYR A 72 -4.82 -12.80 6.87
C TYR A 72 -4.65 -11.32 7.23
N LYS A 73 -3.42 -10.83 7.35
CA LYS A 73 -3.11 -9.48 7.87
C LYS A 73 -3.76 -8.35 7.08
N CYS A 74 -3.97 -8.47 5.77
CA CYS A 74 -4.70 -7.47 4.99
C CYS A 74 -6.17 -7.37 5.41
N PHE A 75 -6.83 -8.49 5.75
CA PHE A 75 -8.21 -8.49 6.26
C PHE A 75 -8.27 -7.94 7.68
N VAL A 76 -7.28 -8.23 8.52
CA VAL A 76 -7.15 -7.63 9.86
C VAL A 76 -7.06 -6.11 9.74
N TYR A 77 -6.22 -5.61 8.84
CA TYR A 77 -6.13 -4.18 8.55
C TYR A 77 -7.45 -3.59 8.07
N LEU A 78 -8.12 -4.23 7.11
CA LEU A 78 -9.42 -3.75 6.63
C LEU A 78 -10.46 -3.68 7.75
N PHE A 79 -10.51 -4.68 8.63
CA PHE A 79 -11.41 -4.67 9.79
C PHE A 79 -11.18 -3.41 10.65
N PHE A 80 -9.94 -3.14 11.05
CA PHE A 80 -9.63 -1.96 11.87
C PHE A 80 -9.81 -0.64 11.10
N LEU A 81 -9.44 -0.57 9.82
CA LEU A 81 -9.61 0.63 8.99
C LEU A 81 -11.08 1.05 8.86
N THR A 82 -12.02 0.10 8.89
CA THR A 82 -13.46 0.43 8.87
C THR A 82 -13.94 1.24 10.09
N PHE A 83 -13.16 1.31 11.17
CA PHE A 83 -13.46 2.15 12.33
C PHE A 83 -13.15 3.63 12.11
N LEU A 84 -12.27 3.91 11.14
CA LEU A 84 -11.79 5.26 10.84
C LEU A 84 -12.53 5.91 9.67
N VAL A 85 -13.43 5.19 9.01
CA VAL A 85 -14.17 5.71 7.85
C VAL A 85 -15.06 6.89 8.26
N GLY A 86 -14.95 7.97 7.48
CA GLY A 86 -15.69 9.21 7.73
C GLY A 86 -15.23 9.99 8.97
N LYS A 87 -14.06 9.66 9.51
CA LYS A 87 -13.45 10.41 10.63
C LYS A 87 -12.58 11.52 10.11
N GLN A 88 -12.52 12.62 10.84
CA GLN A 88 -11.65 13.76 10.54
C GLN A 88 -10.87 14.14 11.80
N PHE A 89 -9.98 13.24 12.23
CA PHE A 89 -9.22 13.41 13.46
C PHE A 89 -8.01 14.34 13.30
N MET A 90 -7.46 14.44 12.09
CA MET A 90 -6.26 15.22 11.81
C MET A 90 -6.59 16.48 11.03
N SER A 91 -6.07 17.63 11.47
CA SER A 91 -6.13 18.85 10.65
C SER A 91 -5.13 18.76 9.50
N PHE A 92 -5.43 19.45 8.39
CA PHE A 92 -4.50 19.54 7.28
C PHE A 92 -3.12 20.08 7.70
N VAL A 93 -3.07 21.05 8.62
CA VAL A 93 -1.81 21.62 9.14
C VAL A 93 -0.95 20.54 9.80
N THR A 94 -1.56 19.68 10.61
CA THR A 94 -0.86 18.56 11.27
C THR A 94 -0.37 17.55 10.24
N THR A 95 -1.22 17.16 9.29
CA THR A 95 -0.83 16.24 8.21
C THR A 95 0.30 16.81 7.35
N ASN A 96 0.27 18.10 7.04
CA ASN A 96 1.31 18.76 6.27
C ASN A 96 2.64 18.85 7.03
N ARG A 97 2.62 19.12 8.35
CA ARG A 97 3.82 19.05 9.18
C ARG A 97 4.39 17.63 9.21
N ALA A 98 3.55 16.61 9.38
CA ALA A 98 3.96 15.22 9.32
C ALA A 98 4.60 14.89 7.97
N LEU A 99 4.01 15.33 6.86
CA LEU A 99 4.59 15.19 5.51
C LEU A 99 5.99 15.78 5.43
N VAL A 100 6.19 17.03 5.82
CA VAL A 100 7.50 17.69 5.76
C VAL A 100 8.54 16.92 6.58
N ILE A 101 8.19 16.51 7.80
CA ILE A 101 9.08 15.74 8.68
C ILE A 101 9.43 14.40 8.03
N ILE A 102 8.43 13.65 7.56
CA ILE A 102 8.62 12.32 6.97
C ILE A 102 9.45 12.41 5.71
N PHE A 103 9.13 13.33 4.79
CA PHE A 103 9.91 13.55 3.56
C PHE A 103 11.38 13.89 3.88
N SER A 104 11.60 14.75 4.86
CA SER A 104 12.96 15.13 5.30
C SER A 104 13.72 13.94 5.87
N LEU A 105 13.08 13.11 6.69
CA LEU A 105 13.70 11.89 7.25
C LEU A 105 14.05 10.88 6.15
N PHE A 106 13.16 10.66 5.19
CA PHE A 106 13.45 9.81 4.03
C PHE A 106 14.64 10.33 3.23
N PHE A 107 14.62 11.62 2.88
CA PHE A 107 15.68 12.24 2.10
C PHE A 107 17.04 12.16 2.82
N LEU A 108 17.12 12.64 4.06
CA LEU A 108 18.36 12.67 4.83
C LEU A 108 18.93 11.26 5.03
N LYS A 109 18.07 10.28 5.32
CA LYS A 109 18.53 8.92 5.54
C LYS A 109 18.98 8.23 4.26
N TYR A 110 18.26 8.43 3.16
CA TYR A 110 18.65 7.85 1.87
C TYR A 110 19.95 8.46 1.36
N LEU A 111 20.09 9.78 1.49
CA LEU A 111 21.33 10.49 1.18
C LEU A 111 22.49 9.97 2.02
N PHE A 112 22.32 9.84 3.35
CA PHE A 112 23.34 9.30 4.24
C PHE A 112 23.74 7.86 3.87
N ALA A 113 22.76 7.00 3.61
CA ALA A 113 23.01 5.60 3.29
C ALA A 113 23.80 5.41 1.97
N ILE A 114 23.51 6.22 0.95
CA ILE A 114 24.18 6.13 -0.35
C ILE A 114 25.53 6.84 -0.31
N VAL A 115 25.56 8.11 0.08
CA VAL A 115 26.76 8.97 -0.06
C VAL A 115 27.83 8.59 0.96
N ILE A 116 27.44 8.29 2.20
CA ILE A 116 28.42 8.10 3.28
C ILE A 116 28.78 6.62 3.43
N ARG A 117 27.84 5.70 3.23
CA ARG A 117 28.07 4.27 3.47
C ARG A 117 28.18 3.41 2.22
N GLY A 118 27.90 3.97 1.04
CA GLY A 118 27.90 3.19 -0.20
C GLY A 118 26.92 2.02 -0.20
N HIS A 119 25.87 2.06 0.64
CA HIS A 119 24.88 0.98 0.67
C HIS A 119 24.01 1.06 -0.58
N PRO A 120 23.91 -0.01 -1.40
CA PRO A 120 23.23 0.03 -2.69
C PRO A 120 21.68 0.06 -2.59
N ARG A 121 21.13 -0.05 -1.37
CA ARG A 121 19.69 0.00 -1.09
C ARG A 121 19.44 0.69 0.26
N PRO A 122 19.07 1.98 0.28
CA PRO A 122 18.77 2.67 1.53
C PRO A 122 17.42 2.19 2.11
N ILE A 123 17.33 2.12 3.45
CA ILE A 123 16.17 1.62 4.21
C ILE A 123 15.88 2.59 5.37
N LEU A 124 14.63 3.04 5.55
CA LEU A 124 14.22 3.78 6.74
C LEU A 124 13.79 2.86 7.88
N TYR A 125 12.82 1.98 7.66
CA TYR A 125 12.36 0.97 8.61
C TYR A 125 12.38 -0.44 8.00
N MET A 126 11.93 -0.59 6.74
CA MET A 126 11.89 -1.85 6.00
C MET A 126 12.37 -1.67 4.55
N GLU A 127 12.01 -2.56 3.62
CA GLU A 127 12.36 -2.37 2.20
C GLU A 127 11.79 -1.05 1.66
N ASN A 128 12.64 -0.32 0.94
CA ASN A 128 12.35 0.99 0.34
C ASN A 128 11.02 1.07 -0.43
N ASN A 129 10.63 0.00 -1.12
CA ASN A 129 9.40 -0.10 -1.88
C ASN A 129 8.15 -0.03 -1.00
N PHE A 130 8.18 -0.57 0.22
CA PHE A 130 7.05 -0.54 1.15
C PHE A 130 6.77 0.88 1.63
N GLU A 131 7.83 1.60 1.95
CA GLU A 131 7.72 2.87 2.66
C GLU A 131 7.47 4.05 1.70
N LEU A 132 7.93 3.95 0.45
CA LEU A 132 7.70 4.99 -0.55
C LEU A 132 6.24 5.09 -1.00
N MET A 133 5.48 4.00 -0.93
CA MET A 133 4.03 4.06 -1.10
C MET A 133 3.38 5.05 -0.12
N PHE A 134 3.86 5.07 1.13
CA PHE A 134 3.37 6.02 2.13
C PHE A 134 3.78 7.47 1.82
N VAL A 135 5.00 7.69 1.33
CA VAL A 135 5.45 9.01 0.85
C VAL A 135 4.54 9.52 -0.28
N TYR A 136 4.16 8.67 -1.23
CA TYR A 136 3.26 9.05 -2.32
C TYR A 136 1.83 9.32 -1.84
N ALA A 137 1.34 8.55 -0.85
CA ALA A 137 0.03 8.82 -0.24
C ALA A 137 -0.01 10.20 0.46
N LEU A 138 1.04 10.54 1.21
CA LEU A 138 1.16 11.87 1.84
C LEU A 138 1.21 12.98 0.79
N TYR A 139 1.96 12.79 -0.30
CA TYR A 139 1.95 13.73 -1.42
C TYR A 139 0.54 13.92 -1.99
N LEU A 140 -0.21 12.83 -2.22
CA LEU A 140 -1.58 12.91 -2.75
C LEU A 140 -2.50 13.72 -1.83
N ILE A 141 -2.39 13.55 -0.51
CA ILE A 141 -3.16 14.35 0.46
C ILE A 141 -2.84 15.85 0.30
N ARG A 142 -1.55 16.20 0.24
CA ARG A 142 -1.16 17.60 0.06
C ARG A 142 -1.62 18.15 -1.30
N TYR A 143 -1.51 17.36 -2.36
CA TYR A 143 -1.94 17.72 -3.69
C TYR A 143 -3.44 18.06 -3.73
N MET A 144 -4.27 17.27 -3.03
CA MET A 144 -5.71 17.50 -2.95
C MET A 144 -6.10 18.81 -2.27
N VAL A 145 -5.35 19.26 -1.25
CA VAL A 145 -5.78 20.37 -0.40
C VAL A 145 -5.33 21.72 -0.94
N THR A 146 -4.03 21.93 -1.17
CA THR A 146 -3.54 23.29 -1.47
C THR A 146 -3.23 23.49 -2.95
N LYS A 147 -2.89 22.44 -3.70
CA LYS A 147 -2.22 22.52 -5.02
C LYS A 147 -0.98 23.44 -5.07
N GLU A 148 -0.68 24.23 -4.06
CA GLU A 148 0.47 25.10 -3.99
C GLU A 148 1.78 24.34 -3.97
N LYS A 149 2.72 24.79 -4.82
CA LYS A 149 4.07 24.23 -4.95
C LYS A 149 4.04 22.72 -5.18
N TYR A 150 2.99 22.18 -5.80
CA TYR A 150 2.81 20.75 -6.00
C TYR A 150 3.93 20.13 -6.84
N LEU A 151 4.47 20.86 -7.81
CA LEU A 151 5.61 20.43 -8.62
C LEU A 151 6.90 20.34 -7.80
N TYR A 152 7.12 21.25 -6.84
CA TYR A 152 8.28 21.18 -5.94
C TYR A 152 8.23 19.90 -5.09
N TRP A 153 7.07 19.61 -4.48
CA TRP A 153 6.89 18.39 -3.69
C TRP A 153 6.95 17.12 -4.54
N LEU A 154 6.48 17.18 -5.79
CA LEU A 154 6.57 16.07 -6.73
C LEU A 154 8.02 15.81 -7.13
N ALA A 155 8.80 16.87 -7.40
CA ALA A 155 10.22 16.77 -7.69
C ALA A 155 10.98 16.22 -6.48
N PHE A 156 10.63 16.64 -5.27
CA PHE A 156 11.26 16.12 -4.05
C PHE A 156 10.93 14.63 -3.81
N ALA A 157 9.68 14.21 -4.05
CA ALA A 157 9.32 12.78 -4.06
C ALA A 157 10.09 12.02 -5.14
N GLY A 158 10.31 12.62 -6.32
CA GLY A 158 11.12 12.06 -7.41
C GLY A 158 12.57 11.85 -7.01
N LEU A 159 13.17 12.83 -6.33
CA LEU A 159 14.53 12.72 -5.81
C LEU A 159 14.66 11.56 -4.81
N ILE A 160 13.72 11.45 -3.86
CA ILE A 160 13.70 10.33 -2.90
C ILE A 160 13.52 8.99 -3.65
N THR A 161 12.69 8.97 -4.70
CA THR A 161 12.47 7.77 -5.54
C THR A 161 13.75 7.34 -6.24
N ILE A 162 14.48 8.27 -6.86
CA ILE A 162 15.74 8.00 -7.54
C ILE A 162 16.78 7.48 -6.54
N LEU A 163 16.92 8.14 -5.39
CA LEU A 163 17.81 7.71 -4.31
C LEU A 163 17.46 6.31 -3.80
N SER A 164 16.20 5.91 -3.85
CA SER A 164 15.80 4.56 -3.42
C SER A 164 16.37 3.45 -4.30
N LEU A 165 16.74 3.75 -5.55
CA LEU A 165 17.16 2.77 -6.57
C LEU A 165 16.16 1.61 -6.75
N SER A 166 14.88 1.82 -6.46
CA SER A 166 13.83 0.81 -6.55
C SER A 166 13.05 0.90 -7.85
N ARG A 167 13.06 -0.20 -8.62
CA ARG A 167 12.31 -0.35 -9.88
C ARG A 167 10.79 -0.18 -9.69
N SER A 168 10.22 -0.80 -8.66
CA SER A 168 8.78 -0.69 -8.37
C SER A 168 8.43 0.70 -7.87
N SER A 169 9.32 1.35 -7.11
CA SER A 169 9.10 2.73 -6.66
C SER A 169 9.11 3.73 -7.80
N LEU A 170 9.95 3.52 -8.83
CA LEU A 170 9.94 4.34 -10.03
C LEU A 170 8.61 4.18 -10.80
N LEU A 171 8.11 2.95 -10.97
CA LEU A 171 6.81 2.71 -11.61
C LEU A 171 5.65 3.37 -10.84
N MET A 172 5.64 3.26 -9.51
CA MET A 172 4.67 3.95 -8.66
C MET A 172 4.76 5.49 -8.81
N TYR A 173 5.98 6.03 -8.87
CA TYR A 173 6.21 7.46 -9.09
C TYR A 173 5.76 7.92 -10.48
N SER A 174 5.97 7.11 -11.51
CA SER A 174 5.48 7.37 -12.87
C SER A 174 3.97 7.57 -12.90
N VAL A 175 3.21 6.72 -12.19
CA VAL A 175 1.76 6.89 -12.06
C VAL A 175 1.41 8.22 -11.41
N LEU A 176 2.15 8.61 -10.37
CA LEU A 176 1.95 9.88 -9.68
C LEU A 176 2.22 11.09 -10.59
N VAL A 177 3.32 11.07 -11.35
CA VAL A 177 3.68 12.11 -12.31
C VAL A 177 2.61 12.23 -13.40
N LEU A 178 2.18 11.09 -13.97
CA LEU A 178 1.14 11.08 -15.00
C LEU A 178 -0.19 11.63 -14.48
N PHE A 179 -0.57 11.28 -13.24
CA PHE A 179 -1.76 11.85 -12.60
C PHE A 179 -1.67 13.36 -12.45
N VAL A 180 -0.55 13.87 -11.94
CA VAL A 180 -0.34 15.31 -11.74
C VAL A 180 -0.36 16.05 -13.08
N ILE A 181 0.28 15.49 -14.11
CA ILE A 181 0.26 16.04 -15.47
C ILE A 181 -1.19 16.08 -16.00
N TYR A 182 -1.92 14.97 -15.84
CA TYR A 182 -3.29 14.84 -16.30
C TYR A 182 -4.26 15.83 -15.63
N ASP A 183 -4.16 16.01 -14.31
CA ASP A 183 -5.03 16.91 -13.54
C ASP A 183 -4.65 18.39 -13.71
N SER A 184 -3.36 18.72 -13.80
CA SER A 184 -2.88 20.11 -13.85
C SER A 184 -2.81 20.70 -15.27
N PHE A 185 -2.52 19.91 -16.31
CA PHE A 185 -2.24 20.42 -17.67
C PHE A 185 -3.31 20.02 -18.70
N LYS A 186 -4.59 20.31 -18.41
CA LYS A 186 -5.74 19.86 -19.20
C LYS A 186 -5.64 20.10 -20.71
N LYS A 187 -5.15 21.29 -21.14
CA LYS A 187 -5.06 21.68 -22.56
C LYS A 187 -3.88 21.04 -23.30
N THR A 188 -2.77 20.80 -22.62
CA THR A 188 -1.50 20.34 -23.23
C THR A 188 -1.18 18.87 -22.95
N ARG A 189 -2.00 18.18 -22.14
CA ARG A 189 -1.78 16.78 -21.75
C ARG A 189 -1.57 15.81 -22.92
N VAL A 190 -2.22 16.04 -24.07
CA VAL A 190 -2.09 15.19 -25.27
C VAL A 190 -0.65 15.18 -25.80
N PHE A 191 0.09 16.28 -25.64
CA PHE A 191 1.49 16.40 -26.05
C PHE A 191 2.46 16.03 -24.92
N ILE A 192 2.12 16.37 -23.66
CA ILE A 192 3.01 16.16 -22.52
C ILE A 192 3.03 14.68 -22.08
N ILE A 193 1.90 13.98 -22.08
CA ILE A 193 1.81 12.59 -21.61
C ILE A 193 2.71 11.65 -22.42
N PRO A 194 2.70 11.66 -23.78
CA PRO A 194 3.62 10.84 -24.56
C PRO A 194 5.09 11.13 -24.27
N GLY A 195 5.47 12.41 -24.15
CA GLY A 195 6.83 12.81 -23.78
C GLY A 195 7.23 12.32 -22.39
N ALA A 196 6.35 12.47 -21.40
CA ALA A 196 6.56 11.97 -20.05
C ALA A 196 6.69 10.44 -20.02
N LEU A 197 5.83 9.71 -20.74
CA LEU A 197 5.93 8.25 -20.88
C LEU A 197 7.24 7.81 -21.52
N MET A 198 7.72 8.53 -22.53
CA MET A 198 9.01 8.25 -23.16
C MET A 198 10.17 8.44 -22.16
N VAL A 199 10.23 9.58 -21.47
CA VAL A 199 11.28 9.86 -20.47
C VAL A 199 11.25 8.86 -19.32
N LEU A 200 10.06 8.59 -18.77
CA LEU A 200 9.88 7.61 -17.69
C LEU A 200 10.22 6.20 -18.17
N GLY A 201 9.84 5.84 -19.40
CA GLY A 201 10.18 4.56 -20.02
C GLY A 201 11.68 4.36 -20.16
N ILE A 202 12.41 5.39 -20.62
CA ILE A 202 13.88 5.39 -20.69
C ILE A 202 14.48 5.25 -19.29
N ALA A 203 13.99 6.03 -18.30
CA ALA A 203 14.48 5.94 -16.92
C ALA A 203 14.27 4.55 -16.32
N VAL A 204 13.10 3.95 -16.53
CA VAL A 204 12.80 2.57 -16.13
C VAL A 204 13.77 1.61 -16.82
N TYR A 205 13.92 1.71 -18.14
CA TYR A 205 14.83 0.86 -18.90
C TYR A 205 16.29 0.96 -18.41
N MET A 206 16.81 2.16 -18.16
CA MET A 206 18.17 2.37 -17.65
C MET A 206 18.37 1.73 -16.27
N ILE A 207 17.41 1.91 -15.33
CA ILE A 207 17.51 1.29 -14.00
C ILE A 207 17.36 -0.23 -14.06
N PHE A 208 16.56 -0.74 -15.00
CA PHE A 208 16.43 -2.18 -15.21
C PHE A 208 17.72 -2.78 -15.78
N SER A 209 18.22 -2.24 -16.89
CA SER A 209 19.43 -2.70 -17.59
C SER A 209 20.69 -2.62 -16.73
N ALA A 210 20.85 -1.56 -15.94
CA ALA A 210 21.99 -1.42 -15.03
C ALA A 210 22.03 -2.44 -13.88
N ARG A 211 21.00 -3.29 -13.74
CA ARG A 211 20.85 -4.23 -12.62
C ARG A 211 20.44 -5.65 -13.04
N SER A 212 20.50 -6.02 -14.30
CA SER A 212 20.15 -7.38 -14.75
C SER A 212 21.16 -7.91 -15.75
N ASP A 213 21.94 -8.91 -15.32
CA ASP A 213 22.79 -9.70 -16.20
C ASP A 213 22.00 -10.84 -16.89
N SER A 214 20.90 -11.31 -16.27
CA SER A 214 19.95 -12.28 -16.85
C SER A 214 18.50 -12.05 -16.36
N ILE A 215 17.49 -12.50 -17.13
CA ILE A 215 16.06 -12.42 -16.76
C ILE A 215 15.70 -13.48 -15.69
N GLU A 216 16.41 -14.62 -15.69
CA GLU A 216 16.15 -15.78 -14.83
C GLU A 216 16.65 -15.61 -13.38
N ASP A 217 17.56 -14.67 -13.16
CA ASP A 217 18.05 -14.29 -11.82
C ASP A 217 17.15 -13.28 -11.11
N VAL A 218 16.05 -12.86 -11.74
CA VAL A 218 15.07 -11.99 -11.10
C VAL A 218 14.17 -12.84 -10.22
N ASP A 219 14.27 -12.67 -8.90
CA ASP A 219 13.43 -13.38 -7.89
C ASP A 219 11.94 -13.42 -8.27
N ARG A 220 11.41 -12.35 -8.88
CA ARG A 220 10.02 -12.24 -9.32
C ARG A 220 9.63 -13.26 -10.39
N TYR A 221 10.54 -13.59 -11.31
CA TYR A 221 10.30 -14.62 -12.31
C TYR A 221 10.23 -16.00 -11.62
N ARG A 222 11.15 -16.26 -10.68
CA ARG A 222 11.12 -17.48 -9.85
C ARG A 222 9.83 -17.60 -9.05
N PHE A 223 9.37 -16.51 -8.41
CA PHE A 223 8.08 -16.47 -7.72
C PHE A 223 6.92 -16.81 -8.64
N MET A 224 6.90 -16.24 -9.85
CA MET A 224 5.85 -16.51 -10.83
C MET A 224 5.86 -17.97 -11.28
N LEU A 225 7.03 -18.56 -11.54
CA LEU A 225 7.14 -19.97 -11.92
C LEU A 225 6.67 -20.92 -10.81
N VAL A 226 7.08 -20.66 -9.57
CA VAL A 226 6.62 -21.44 -8.41
C VAL A 226 5.12 -21.30 -8.26
N TRP A 227 4.59 -20.07 -8.27
CA TRP A 227 3.15 -19.83 -8.18
C TRP A 227 2.38 -20.55 -9.29
N TRP A 228 2.83 -20.41 -10.55
CA TRP A 228 2.22 -21.07 -11.71
C TRP A 228 2.17 -22.59 -11.53
N SER A 229 3.26 -23.19 -11.04
CA SER A 229 3.31 -24.63 -10.78
C SER A 229 2.27 -25.10 -9.75
N GLN A 230 1.85 -24.22 -8.83
CA GLN A 230 0.84 -24.55 -7.82
C GLN A 230 -0.60 -24.36 -8.31
N VAL A 231 -0.82 -23.48 -9.29
CA VAL A 231 -2.16 -23.08 -9.75
C VAL A 231 -2.53 -23.59 -11.14
N LYS A 232 -1.58 -24.13 -11.90
CA LYS A 232 -1.81 -24.57 -13.29
C LYS A 232 -2.93 -25.60 -13.46
N ASP A 233 -3.17 -26.42 -12.42
CA ASP A 233 -4.17 -27.49 -12.42
C ASP A 233 -5.42 -27.11 -11.61
N TRP A 234 -5.60 -25.83 -11.29
CA TRP A 234 -6.76 -25.36 -10.55
C TRP A 234 -8.04 -25.40 -11.37
N ASP A 235 -9.11 -25.86 -10.73
CA ASP A 235 -10.47 -25.72 -11.22
C ASP A 235 -11.01 -24.30 -11.00
N LEU A 236 -12.19 -24.00 -11.56
CA LEU A 236 -12.81 -22.69 -11.44
C LEU A 236 -13.05 -22.27 -9.98
N PHE A 237 -13.42 -23.23 -9.12
CA PHE A 237 -13.68 -22.93 -7.71
C PHE A 237 -12.40 -22.50 -6.99
N SER A 238 -11.28 -23.20 -7.20
CA SER A 238 -9.98 -22.82 -6.66
C SER A 238 -9.52 -21.46 -7.17
N TRP A 239 -9.77 -21.12 -8.43
CA TRP A 239 -9.50 -19.76 -8.94
C TRP A 239 -10.31 -18.67 -8.23
N LEU A 240 -11.58 -18.93 -7.92
CA LEU A 240 -12.46 -17.95 -7.29
C LEU A 240 -12.15 -17.76 -5.80
N PHE A 241 -11.94 -18.85 -5.06
CA PHE A 241 -11.83 -18.84 -3.59
C PHE A 241 -10.42 -19.08 -3.04
N GLY A 242 -9.49 -19.43 -3.92
CA GLY A 242 -8.11 -19.77 -3.58
C GLY A 242 -7.95 -21.22 -3.15
N SER A 243 -6.75 -21.53 -2.70
CA SER A 243 -6.45 -22.80 -2.03
C SER A 243 -7.20 -22.93 -0.69
N PRO A 244 -7.34 -24.15 -0.16
CA PRO A 244 -7.83 -24.36 1.21
C PRO A 244 -7.11 -23.46 2.22
N ARG A 245 -7.82 -23.04 3.27
CA ARG A 245 -7.34 -22.02 4.21
C ARG A 245 -5.98 -22.41 4.83
N ILE A 246 -4.93 -21.64 4.51
CA ILE A 246 -3.53 -21.89 4.90
C ILE A 246 -2.99 -23.18 4.29
N SER A 247 -3.07 -23.28 2.96
CA SER A 247 -2.45 -24.38 2.23
C SER A 247 -0.95 -24.21 2.14
N ARG A 248 -0.24 -25.25 2.58
CA ARG A 248 1.21 -25.36 2.38
C ARG A 248 1.52 -25.42 0.89
N LEU A 249 2.62 -24.81 0.47
CA LEU A 249 3.14 -25.05 -0.86
C LEU A 249 3.66 -26.49 -0.97
N SER A 250 3.71 -27.03 -2.18
CA SER A 250 4.29 -28.36 -2.42
C SER A 250 5.73 -28.46 -1.89
N SER A 251 6.16 -29.67 -1.51
CA SER A 251 7.54 -29.92 -1.05
C SER A 251 8.58 -29.50 -2.10
N GLY A 252 8.28 -29.71 -3.39
CA GLY A 252 9.09 -29.24 -4.51
C GLY A 252 9.22 -27.72 -4.54
N ALA A 253 8.12 -26.99 -4.34
CA ALA A 253 8.14 -25.52 -4.22
C ALA A 253 8.95 -25.06 -3.01
N CYS A 254 8.77 -25.66 -1.83
CA CYS A 254 9.58 -25.30 -0.65
C CYS A 254 11.07 -25.62 -0.86
N SER A 255 11.41 -26.74 -1.49
CA SER A 255 12.80 -27.07 -1.82
C SER A 255 13.41 -26.04 -2.78
N TYR A 256 12.68 -25.68 -3.84
CA TYR A 256 13.11 -24.66 -4.79
C TYR A 256 13.29 -23.27 -4.13
N MET A 257 12.51 -22.99 -3.09
CA MET A 257 12.53 -21.74 -2.34
C MET A 257 13.38 -21.79 -1.07
N ASN A 258 14.24 -22.79 -0.90
CA ASN A 258 15.05 -22.97 0.31
C ASN A 258 16.01 -21.79 0.58
N TYR A 259 16.37 -20.99 -0.44
CA TYR A 259 17.12 -19.75 -0.24
C TYR A 259 16.36 -18.70 0.61
N PHE A 260 15.04 -18.83 0.72
CA PHE A 260 14.15 -18.01 1.54
C PHE A 260 13.67 -18.71 2.82
N LYS A 261 14.44 -19.67 3.34
CA LYS A 261 14.12 -20.44 4.56
C LYS A 261 13.76 -19.58 5.78
N MET A 262 14.29 -18.36 5.89
CA MET A 262 13.95 -17.42 6.96
C MET A 262 12.47 -16.96 6.95
N MET A 263 11.74 -17.19 5.86
CA MET A 263 10.32 -16.88 5.70
C MET A 263 9.43 -18.13 5.68
N PHE A 264 10.00 -19.29 5.99
CA PHE A 264 9.22 -20.51 6.15
C PHE A 264 8.38 -20.42 7.42
N SER A 265 7.50 -21.40 7.59
CA SER A 265 6.60 -21.47 8.74
C SER A 265 7.37 -21.36 10.05
N ARG A 266 6.78 -20.64 11.00
CA ARG A 266 7.32 -20.51 12.35
C ARG A 266 7.20 -21.79 13.18
N SER A 267 6.58 -22.85 12.65
CA SER A 267 6.59 -24.19 13.25
C SER A 267 7.98 -24.84 13.27
N GLY A 268 8.87 -24.44 12.35
CA GLY A 268 10.22 -25.00 12.24
C GLY A 268 10.31 -26.38 11.60
N ASP A 269 9.22 -26.91 11.04
CA ASP A 269 9.14 -28.23 10.39
C ASP A 269 9.57 -28.22 8.92
N GLY A 270 10.04 -27.09 8.40
CA GLY A 270 10.42 -26.91 7.00
C GLY A 270 9.25 -26.65 6.04
N THR A 271 8.02 -26.54 6.55
CA THR A 271 6.87 -26.14 5.73
C THR A 271 6.97 -24.68 5.32
N CYS A 272 6.50 -24.37 4.11
CA CYS A 272 6.45 -23.00 3.60
C CYS A 272 5.06 -22.68 3.05
N TYR A 273 4.63 -21.44 3.26
CA TYR A 273 3.36 -20.90 2.78
C TYR A 273 3.59 -19.89 1.66
N SER A 274 2.50 -19.39 1.08
CA SER A 274 2.50 -18.36 0.03
C SER A 274 3.37 -17.13 0.35
N VAL A 275 3.58 -16.82 1.64
CA VAL A 275 4.40 -15.71 2.14
C VAL A 275 5.76 -15.61 1.43
N VAL A 276 6.37 -16.76 1.14
CA VAL A 276 7.65 -16.89 0.45
C VAL A 276 7.66 -16.30 -0.97
N LEU A 277 6.49 -16.15 -1.61
CA LEU A 277 6.37 -15.56 -2.95
C LEU A 277 6.59 -14.04 -2.98
N HIS A 278 6.63 -13.36 -1.83
CA HIS A 278 6.76 -11.91 -1.61
C HIS A 278 5.69 -11.02 -2.26
N SER A 279 5.30 -11.25 -3.51
CA SER A 279 4.27 -10.52 -4.24
C SER A 279 2.91 -10.73 -3.59
N PHE A 280 2.27 -9.63 -3.18
CA PHE A 280 0.92 -9.67 -2.65
C PHE A 280 -0.08 -10.27 -3.63
N LEU A 281 0.00 -9.93 -4.92
CA LEU A 281 -0.99 -10.38 -5.90
C LEU A 281 -0.94 -11.90 -6.10
N LEU A 282 0.25 -12.50 -6.18
CA LEU A 282 0.39 -13.95 -6.25
C LEU A 282 -0.17 -14.61 -4.98
N ARG A 283 0.14 -14.03 -3.81
CA ARG A 283 -0.28 -14.53 -2.51
C ARG A 283 -1.79 -14.48 -2.30
N ILE A 284 -2.41 -13.31 -2.50
CA ILE A 284 -3.85 -13.14 -2.26
C ILE A 284 -4.67 -14.02 -3.21
N ILE A 285 -4.23 -14.19 -4.46
CA ILE A 285 -4.90 -15.11 -5.40
C ILE A 285 -4.69 -16.56 -4.94
N TYR A 286 -3.48 -16.92 -4.50
CA TYR A 286 -3.21 -18.27 -3.99
C TYR A 286 -4.02 -18.62 -2.72
N ASP A 287 -4.08 -17.71 -1.74
CA ASP A 287 -4.68 -17.96 -0.42
C ASP A 287 -6.19 -17.70 -0.36
N HIS A 288 -6.69 -16.78 -1.19
CA HIS A 288 -8.04 -16.24 -1.07
C HIS A 288 -8.77 -16.11 -2.42
N GLY A 289 -8.11 -16.46 -3.52
CA GLY A 289 -8.67 -16.42 -4.86
C GLY A 289 -8.88 -15.01 -5.40
N ILE A 290 -9.43 -14.96 -6.60
CA ILE A 290 -9.75 -13.69 -7.27
C ILE A 290 -10.81 -12.92 -6.48
N LEU A 291 -11.77 -13.59 -5.83
CA LEU A 291 -12.79 -12.91 -5.02
C LEU A 291 -12.18 -12.24 -3.79
N GLY A 292 -11.18 -12.84 -3.15
CA GLY A 292 -10.43 -12.20 -2.07
C GLY A 292 -9.74 -10.92 -2.52
N LEU A 293 -9.08 -10.94 -3.68
CA LEU A 293 -8.45 -9.76 -4.27
C LEU A 293 -9.47 -8.66 -4.58
N VAL A 294 -10.57 -9.00 -5.27
CA VAL A 294 -11.65 -8.07 -5.61
C VAL A 294 -12.26 -7.47 -4.36
N PHE A 295 -12.52 -8.28 -3.33
CA PHE A 295 -13.03 -7.81 -2.05
C PHE A 295 -12.10 -6.79 -1.39
N VAL A 296 -10.79 -7.07 -1.34
CA VAL A 296 -9.82 -6.14 -0.74
C VAL A 296 -9.80 -4.80 -1.50
N ILE A 297 -9.73 -4.83 -2.83
CA ILE A 297 -9.74 -3.61 -3.65
C ILE A 297 -11.05 -2.83 -3.46
N PHE A 298 -12.19 -3.53 -3.50
CA PHE A 298 -13.50 -2.94 -3.29
C PHE A 298 -13.63 -2.31 -1.91
N ALA A 299 -13.19 -3.01 -0.86
CA ALA A 299 -13.23 -2.51 0.51
C ALA A 299 -12.41 -1.23 0.67
N VAL A 300 -11.19 -1.20 0.13
CA VAL A 300 -10.34 -0.01 0.13
C VAL A 300 -11.01 1.15 -0.60
N TYR A 301 -11.55 0.90 -1.79
CA TYR A 301 -12.29 1.91 -2.55
C TYR A 301 -13.45 2.48 -1.75
N GLN A 302 -14.30 1.64 -1.15
CA GLN A 302 -15.44 2.07 -0.34
C GLN A 302 -15.01 2.85 0.90
N CYS A 303 -13.98 2.39 1.62
CA CYS A 303 -13.44 3.10 2.78
C CYS A 303 -13.00 4.54 2.42
N LEU A 304 -12.32 4.72 1.29
CA LEU A 304 -11.85 6.04 0.85
C LEU A 304 -13.00 6.91 0.31
N VAL A 305 -13.92 6.37 -0.51
CA VAL A 305 -15.08 7.12 -1.01
C VAL A 305 -15.94 7.62 0.14
N LYS A 306 -16.20 6.76 1.14
CA LYS A 306 -17.01 7.12 2.31
C LYS A 306 -16.29 8.04 3.31
N SER A 307 -14.99 8.24 3.12
CA SER A 307 -14.21 9.24 3.84
C SER A 307 -14.08 10.57 3.07
N GLY A 308 -14.79 10.72 1.95
CA GLY A 308 -14.82 11.96 1.17
C GLY A 308 -13.66 12.14 0.18
N ILE A 309 -12.88 11.09 -0.10
CA ILE A 309 -11.72 11.20 -1.00
C ILE A 309 -12.17 11.23 -2.46
N ARG A 310 -11.56 12.11 -3.25
CA ARG A 310 -11.84 12.29 -4.68
C ARG A 310 -11.54 11.00 -5.46
N ARG A 311 -12.46 10.56 -6.31
CA ARG A 311 -12.41 9.22 -6.96
C ARG A 311 -11.16 8.99 -7.79
N ASP A 312 -10.70 10.00 -8.51
CA ASP A 312 -9.47 9.96 -9.30
C ASP A 312 -8.22 9.71 -8.41
N VAL A 313 -8.14 10.37 -7.25
CA VAL A 313 -7.06 10.15 -6.28
C VAL A 313 -7.13 8.75 -5.68
N ILE A 314 -8.34 8.23 -5.42
CA ILE A 314 -8.54 6.84 -4.99
C ILE A 314 -7.98 5.86 -6.03
N LEU A 315 -8.30 6.06 -7.31
CA LEU A 315 -7.82 5.20 -8.39
C LEU A 315 -6.29 5.25 -8.52
N VAL A 316 -5.68 6.43 -8.38
CA VAL A 316 -4.22 6.60 -8.38
C VAL A 316 -3.59 5.87 -7.20
N PHE A 317 -4.13 6.06 -6.00
CA PHE A 317 -3.63 5.37 -4.80
C PHE A 317 -3.76 3.85 -4.93
N ILE A 318 -4.91 3.33 -5.35
CA ILE A 318 -5.10 1.89 -5.59
C ILE A 318 -4.11 1.37 -6.64
N THR A 319 -3.87 2.12 -7.72
CA THR A 319 -2.89 1.76 -8.75
C THR A 319 -1.47 1.68 -8.18
N ILE A 320 -1.07 2.66 -7.35
CA ILE A 320 0.21 2.64 -6.64
C ILE A 320 0.32 1.39 -5.75
N VAL A 321 -0.73 1.08 -4.99
CA VAL A 321 -0.77 -0.09 -4.10
C VAL A 321 -0.71 -1.40 -4.90
N ILE A 322 -1.38 -1.49 -6.05
CA ILE A 322 -1.31 -2.68 -6.95
C ILE A 322 0.10 -2.84 -7.53
N ILE A 323 0.73 -1.76 -8.01
CA ILE A 323 2.12 -1.80 -8.50
C ILE A 323 3.08 -2.22 -7.38
N ASN A 324 2.85 -1.74 -6.16
CA ASN A 324 3.58 -2.22 -4.99
C ASN A 324 3.38 -3.73 -4.80
N GLY A 325 2.15 -4.21 -4.97
CA GLY A 325 1.73 -5.61 -4.81
C GLY A 325 2.35 -6.59 -5.80
N LEU A 326 2.75 -6.10 -6.98
CA LEU A 326 3.50 -6.89 -7.95
C LEU A 326 4.93 -7.22 -7.46
N SER A 327 5.49 -6.41 -6.57
CA SER A 327 6.85 -6.62 -6.05
C SER A 327 6.88 -7.17 -4.65
N VAL A 328 5.95 -6.75 -3.79
CA VAL A 328 6.00 -7.00 -2.35
C VAL A 328 4.60 -7.08 -1.74
N SER A 329 4.53 -7.26 -0.42
CA SER A 329 3.32 -7.52 0.36
C SER A 329 2.23 -6.44 0.34
N SER A 330 2.47 -5.21 -0.16
CA SER A 330 1.47 -4.16 -0.44
C SER A 330 0.33 -3.98 0.59
N PHE A 331 -0.91 -4.42 0.31
CA PHE A 331 -2.06 -4.32 1.23
C PHE A 331 -1.84 -5.01 2.57
N ASN A 332 -0.90 -5.96 2.62
CA ASN A 332 -0.48 -6.66 3.82
C ASN A 332 0.65 -5.93 4.58
N ASN A 333 0.98 -4.70 4.19
CA ASN A 333 2.05 -3.89 4.77
C ASN A 333 1.49 -2.78 5.67
N LEU A 334 2.15 -2.53 6.80
CA LEU A 334 1.81 -1.46 7.73
C LEU A 334 1.78 -0.07 7.08
N PHE A 335 2.69 0.23 6.15
CA PHE A 335 2.73 1.51 5.44
C PHE A 335 1.48 1.72 4.59
N PHE A 336 0.85 0.66 4.08
CA PHE A 336 -0.47 0.76 3.45
C PHE A 336 -1.53 1.18 4.48
N ALA A 337 -1.57 0.51 5.64
CA ALA A 337 -2.53 0.83 6.70
C ALA A 337 -2.37 2.28 7.19
N ILE A 338 -1.13 2.75 7.44
CA ILE A 338 -0.86 4.13 7.85
C ILE A 338 -1.25 5.11 6.73
N SER A 339 -0.95 4.81 5.46
CA SER A 339 -1.39 5.63 4.32
C SER A 339 -2.90 5.80 4.30
N MET A 340 -3.65 4.72 4.52
CA MET A 340 -5.10 4.72 4.63
C MET A 340 -5.58 5.58 5.81
N VAL A 341 -4.93 5.51 6.97
CA VAL A 341 -5.26 6.37 8.12
C VAL A 341 -5.14 7.83 7.72
N PHE A 342 -4.01 8.26 7.16
CA PHE A 342 -3.81 9.65 6.75
C PHE A 342 -4.80 10.11 5.69
N LEU A 343 -5.08 9.27 4.69
CA LEU A 343 -6.04 9.58 3.65
C LEU A 343 -7.44 9.74 4.22
N MET A 344 -7.90 8.83 5.09
CA MET A 344 -9.26 8.84 5.60
C MET A 344 -9.50 9.87 6.70
N THR A 345 -8.50 10.17 7.54
CA THR A 345 -8.71 10.97 8.75
C THR A 345 -8.21 12.40 8.70
N THR A 346 -7.56 12.81 7.60
CA THR A 346 -7.22 14.22 7.38
C THR A 346 -8.48 14.99 6.99
N ASN A 347 -8.77 16.07 7.72
CA ASN A 347 -9.81 17.00 7.37
C ASN A 347 -9.42 17.76 6.09
N ILE A 348 -9.94 17.24 4.98
CA ILE A 348 -9.86 17.87 3.66
C ILE A 348 -11.18 18.62 3.51
N THR A 349 -11.24 19.85 4.03
CA THR A 349 -12.24 20.80 3.55
C THR A 349 -11.82 21.14 2.13
N PHE A 350 -12.47 20.52 1.15
CA PHE A 350 -12.37 21.02 -0.20
C PHE A 350 -12.91 22.47 -0.15
N PRO A 351 -12.19 23.45 -0.70
CA PRO A 351 -12.85 24.68 -1.08
C PRO A 351 -13.86 24.27 -2.14
N GLU A 352 -15.10 23.99 -1.72
CA GLU A 352 -16.24 23.96 -2.62
C GLU A 352 -16.33 25.37 -3.21
N ASP A 353 -16.14 25.46 -4.52
CA ASP A 353 -16.61 26.50 -5.43
C ASP A 353 -17.20 27.74 -4.74
N VAL A 354 -16.34 28.58 -4.16
CA VAL A 354 -16.66 30.00 -3.90
C VAL A 354 -16.46 30.74 -5.22
N GLU A 355 -17.17 30.31 -6.25
CA GLU A 355 -17.39 31.05 -7.49
C GLU A 355 -18.91 31.01 -7.70
N ASP A 356 -19.52 32.20 -7.62
CA ASP A 356 -20.89 32.56 -8.05
C ASP A 356 -21.90 33.07 -6.98
N ASP A 357 -21.48 33.61 -5.84
CA ASP A 357 -22.37 34.43 -4.99
C ASP A 357 -21.90 35.89 -4.77
N GLU A 358 -20.88 36.36 -5.50
CA GLU A 358 -20.43 37.76 -5.45
C GLU A 358 -21.25 38.70 -6.38
N HIS A 359 -22.33 38.22 -7.01
CA HIS A 359 -23.16 39.04 -7.90
C HIS A 359 -24.49 39.54 -7.33
N ASN A 360 -24.83 39.28 -6.07
CA ASN A 360 -26.05 39.82 -5.47
C ASN A 360 -25.77 40.80 -4.31
N ASN A 361 -26.14 42.06 -4.58
CA ASN A 361 -26.40 43.17 -3.66
C ASN A 361 -25.23 44.11 -3.30
N VAL A 362 -24.72 44.79 -4.33
CA VAL A 362 -24.40 46.22 -4.19
C VAL A 362 -25.69 47.01 -4.44
N ASN A 363 -26.51 47.19 -3.40
CA ASN A 363 -27.50 48.27 -3.38
C ASN A 363 -26.83 49.50 -2.76
N ILE A 364 -26.19 50.30 -3.61
CA ILE A 364 -25.95 51.71 -3.33
C ILE A 364 -27.24 52.44 -3.70
N THR A 365 -27.95 52.94 -2.71
CA THR A 365 -28.87 54.07 -2.88
C THR A 365 -28.62 55.09 -1.79
N ALA A 366 -28.13 56.24 -2.28
CA ALA A 366 -28.20 57.63 -1.81
C ALA A 366 -28.44 57.93 -0.33
#